data_AF-A0A370DSU7-F1
#
_entry.id   AF-A0A370DSU7-F1
#
_cell.length_a   1.000
_cell.length_b   1.000
_cell.length_c   1.000
_cell.angle_alpha   90.00
_cell.angle_beta   90.00
_cell.angle_gamma   90.00
#
_symmetry.space_group_name_H-M   'P 1'
#
loop_
_entity.id
_entity.type
_entity.pdbx_description
1 polymer ?
#
loop_
_entity_poly.entity_id
_entity_poly.type
_entity_poly.pdbx_seq_one_letter_code
_entity_poly.pdbx_strand_id
1 'polypeptide(L)'
;MGSIQLRRNFSRNILIRMVIMSTLVAGLIVWKFDFINQVYFRDQLTSTGLIINGTIVGLFFVGILRMILIFIHYVREENALIRFVRNLREGMEEPYAQLPKKSIIVMRYRIMEGLFKANCPVNHGSLASTLLANESTRNSLPKFINNILILTGVFGTIVSLSIALIGASDLLENAINVGGMGMVIHGMSTALSTTITAIICYVIFGYFHLKLTDVQTNLVSAVEQVTVNELIPRFHVHTDSVLYEFTGLIRFMQGLVNQMGQSQQAVQEMEEHMLTTLDGFAEQSKSHTRDMADIKHILIRGFRLRQPE
;
A
#
# COMPACT_ATOMS: atom_id res chain seq x y z
N MET A 1 -14.98 5.94 -15.72
CA MET A 1 -15.05 5.62 -14.27
C MET A 1 -14.43 4.23 -14.03
N GLY A 2 -13.11 4.13 -13.90
CA GLY A 2 -12.46 2.88 -13.46
C GLY A 2 -12.58 2.78 -11.95
N SER A 3 -13.39 1.85 -11.46
CA SER A 3 -13.81 1.72 -10.07
C SER A 3 -12.64 1.34 -9.16
N ILE A 4 -12.03 2.33 -8.50
CA ILE A 4 -11.44 2.08 -7.19
C ILE A 4 -12.63 1.65 -6.33
N GLN A 5 -12.66 0.40 -5.86
CA GLN A 5 -13.73 -0.11 -4.99
C GLN A 5 -13.55 0.44 -3.57
N LEU A 6 -13.20 1.72 -3.45
CA LEU A 6 -13.20 2.41 -2.18
C LEU A 6 -14.67 2.59 -1.80
N ARG A 7 -15.17 1.83 -0.82
CA ARG A 7 -16.39 2.22 -0.12
C ARG A 7 -16.10 3.53 0.62
N ARG A 8 -16.30 4.65 -0.08
CA ARG A 8 -16.04 6.00 0.42
C ARG A 8 -16.76 6.18 1.76
N ASN A 9 -16.01 6.58 2.79
CA ASN A 9 -16.48 6.78 4.16
C ASN A 9 -16.82 5.49 4.92
N PHE A 10 -16.30 4.32 4.52
CA PHE A 10 -16.57 3.06 5.23
C PHE A 10 -16.09 3.14 6.69
N SER A 11 -14.86 3.62 6.90
CA SER A 11 -14.27 3.79 8.23
C SER A 11 -15.06 4.80 9.06
N ARG A 12 -15.48 5.91 8.43
CA ARG A 12 -16.25 6.98 9.10
C ARG A 12 -17.63 6.52 9.53
N ASN A 13 -18.34 5.76 8.68
CA ASN A 13 -19.67 5.24 9.00
C ASN A 13 -19.60 4.23 10.15
N ILE A 14 -18.56 3.38 10.18
CA ILE A 14 -18.35 2.43 11.27
C ILE A 14 -17.99 3.16 12.56
N LEU A 15 -17.11 4.17 12.51
CA LEU A 15 -16.77 5.00 13.67
C LEU A 15 -18.02 5.69 14.25
N ILE A 16 -18.87 6.29 13.41
CA ILE A 16 -20.11 6.94 13.86
C ILE A 16 -21.03 5.92 14.53
N ARG A 17 -21.22 4.73 13.94
CA ARG A 17 -22.00 3.66 14.56
C ARG A 17 -21.43 3.22 15.90
N MET A 18 -20.11 3.13 16.01
CA MET A 18 -19.43 2.77 17.26
C MET A 18 -19.62 3.83 18.34
N VAL A 19 -19.50 5.11 18.01
CA VAL A 19 -19.74 6.21 18.95
C VAL A 19 -21.19 6.20 19.41
N ILE A 20 -22.16 6.14 18.48
CA ILE A 20 -23.59 6.10 18.83
C ILE A 20 -23.90 4.92 19.75
N MET A 21 -23.42 3.73 19.41
CA MET A 21 -23.69 2.52 20.18
C MET A 21 -22.98 2.56 21.55
N SER A 22 -21.75 3.09 21.63
CA SER A 22 -21.06 3.31 22.90
C SER A 22 -21.79 4.34 23.78
N THR A 23 -22.31 5.42 23.20
CA THR A 23 -23.13 6.42 23.92
C THR A 23 -24.45 5.83 24.39
N LEU A 24 -25.11 5.00 23.58
CA LEU A 24 -26.33 4.29 23.98
C LEU A 24 -26.08 3.34 25.14
N VAL A 25 -25.00 2.56 25.09
CA VAL A 25 -24.60 1.66 26.20
C VAL A 25 -24.29 2.46 27.45
N ALA A 26 -23.53 3.56 27.35
CA ALA A 26 -23.27 4.44 28.49
C ALA A 26 -24.57 5.05 29.06
N GLY A 27 -25.50 5.47 28.20
CA GLY A 27 -26.81 5.97 28.60
C GLY A 27 -27.65 4.92 29.32
N LEU A 28 -27.64 3.67 28.85
CA LEU A 28 -28.31 2.54 29.52
C LEU A 28 -27.72 2.24 30.90
N ILE A 29 -26.39 2.32 31.04
CA ILE A 29 -25.71 2.15 32.33
C ILE A 29 -26.13 3.23 33.32
N VAL A 30 -26.20 4.49 32.88
CA VAL A 30 -26.66 5.61 33.73
C VAL A 30 -28.14 5.47 34.08
N TRP A 31 -28.98 5.04 33.12
CA TRP A 31 -30.41 4.87 33.35
C TRP A 31 -30.73 3.72 34.32
N LYS A 32 -29.94 2.64 34.29
CA LYS A 32 -30.07 1.49 35.20
C LYS A 32 -29.07 1.53 36.35
N PHE A 33 -28.57 2.72 36.70
CA PHE A 33 -27.57 2.87 37.75
C PHE A 33 -28.05 2.30 39.09
N ASP A 34 -29.31 2.52 39.47
CA ASP A 34 -29.85 1.99 40.73
C ASP A 34 -29.88 0.45 40.76
N PHE A 35 -30.25 -0.19 39.64
CA PHE A 35 -30.26 -1.65 39.51
C PHE A 35 -28.83 -2.21 39.51
N ILE A 36 -27.90 -1.56 38.81
CA ILE A 36 -26.48 -1.94 38.82
C ILE A 36 -25.91 -1.77 40.22
N ASN A 37 -26.22 -0.68 40.91
CA ASN A 37 -25.72 -0.41 42.25
C ASN A 37 -26.26 -1.43 43.27
N GLN A 38 -27.53 -1.84 43.12
CA GLN A 38 -28.10 -2.87 43.97
C GLN A 38 -27.46 -4.24 43.72
N VAL A 39 -27.39 -4.69 42.47
CA VAL A 39 -26.90 -6.02 42.09
C VAL A 39 -25.37 -6.17 42.19
N TYR A 40 -24.60 -5.10 41.92
CA TYR A 40 -23.14 -5.16 41.90
C TYR A 40 -22.46 -4.55 43.14
N PHE A 41 -23.05 -3.56 43.81
CA PHE A 41 -22.38 -2.88 44.93
C PHE A 41 -23.00 -3.18 46.29
N ARG A 42 -24.32 -3.45 46.38
CA ARG A 42 -24.97 -3.81 47.65
C ARG A 42 -24.98 -5.31 47.93
N ASP A 43 -25.09 -6.16 46.91
CA ASP A 43 -25.16 -7.62 47.07
C ASP A 43 -23.80 -8.34 46.95
N GLN A 44 -22.70 -7.62 46.70
CA GLN A 44 -21.32 -8.15 46.69
C GLN A 44 -20.52 -7.61 47.88
N LEU A 45 -20.68 -8.21 49.07
CA LEU A 45 -19.89 -7.85 50.26
C LEU A 45 -18.41 -8.29 50.19
N THR A 46 -18.03 -9.12 49.23
CA THR A 46 -16.63 -9.57 49.06
C THR A 46 -15.85 -8.61 48.16
N SER A 47 -14.86 -7.93 48.75
CA SER A 47 -13.97 -6.97 48.06
C SER A 47 -13.34 -7.54 46.78
N THR A 48 -13.11 -8.85 46.72
CA THR A 48 -12.53 -9.56 45.57
C THR A 48 -13.42 -9.51 44.32
N GLY A 49 -14.75 -9.60 44.47
CA GLY A 49 -15.69 -9.56 43.35
C GLY A 49 -15.71 -8.21 42.64
N LEU A 50 -15.69 -7.15 43.44
CA LEU A 50 -15.63 -5.76 42.97
C LEU A 50 -14.33 -5.49 42.20
N ILE A 51 -13.19 -6.00 42.69
CA ILE A 51 -11.89 -5.86 42.01
C ILE A 51 -11.90 -6.55 40.64
N ILE A 52 -12.40 -7.79 40.57
CA ILE A 52 -12.40 -8.56 39.31
C ILE A 52 -13.36 -7.94 38.30
N ASN A 53 -14.59 -7.62 38.71
CA ASN A 53 -15.56 -7.00 37.82
C ASN A 53 -15.10 -5.60 37.36
N GLY A 54 -14.51 -4.82 38.27
CA GLY A 54 -13.88 -3.54 37.95
C GLY A 54 -12.73 -3.68 36.95
N THR A 55 -11.94 -4.75 37.04
CA THR A 55 -10.87 -5.05 36.09
C THR A 55 -11.43 -5.41 34.70
N ILE A 56 -12.49 -6.22 34.63
CA ILE A 56 -13.19 -6.56 33.38
C ILE A 56 -13.69 -5.29 32.68
N VAL A 57 -14.40 -4.44 33.42
CA VAL A 57 -14.93 -3.17 32.91
C VAL A 57 -13.81 -2.21 32.52
N GLY A 58 -12.75 -2.11 33.33
CA GLY A 58 -11.57 -1.29 33.03
C GLY A 58 -10.87 -1.71 31.75
N LEU A 59 -10.62 -3.01 31.57
CA LEU A 59 -10.05 -3.56 30.33
C LEU A 59 -10.96 -3.29 29.13
N PHE A 60 -12.27 -3.43 29.28
CA PHE A 60 -13.24 -3.12 28.25
C PHE A 60 -13.14 -1.65 27.80
N PHE A 61 -13.13 -0.69 28.74
CA PHE A 61 -13.02 0.74 28.41
C PHE A 61 -11.69 1.09 27.74
N VAL A 62 -10.57 0.57 28.26
CA VAL A 62 -9.24 0.77 27.65
C VAL A 62 -9.22 0.23 26.22
N GLY A 63 -9.82 -0.95 26.00
CA GLY A 63 -9.91 -1.54 24.68
C GLY A 63 -10.76 -0.72 23.71
N ILE A 64 -11.95 -0.27 24.14
CA ILE A 64 -12.83 0.60 23.34
C ILE A 64 -12.11 1.89 22.97
N LEU A 65 -11.47 2.56 23.94
CA LEU A 65 -10.69 3.77 23.70
C LEU A 65 -9.59 3.53 22.67
N ARG A 66 -8.84 2.42 22.81
CA ARG A 66 -7.79 2.05 21.87
C ARG A 66 -8.35 1.81 20.46
N MET A 67 -9.47 1.12 20.33
CA MET A 67 -10.13 0.90 19.04
C MET A 67 -10.58 2.21 18.40
N ILE A 68 -11.16 3.14 19.17
CA ILE A 68 -11.54 4.47 18.67
C ILE A 68 -10.32 5.22 18.12
N LEU A 69 -9.19 5.21 18.84
CA LEU A 69 -7.96 5.86 18.36
C LEU A 69 -7.46 5.25 17.04
N ILE A 70 -7.55 3.93 16.89
CA ILE A 70 -7.18 3.22 15.65
C ILE A 70 -8.16 3.59 14.51
N PHE A 71 -9.47 3.63 14.76
CA PHE A 71 -10.44 4.07 13.76
C PHE A 71 -10.21 5.51 13.29
N ILE A 72 -9.91 6.44 14.21
CA ILE A 72 -9.59 7.83 13.85
C ILE A 72 -8.35 7.87 12.95
N HIS A 73 -7.34 7.06 13.23
CA HIS A 73 -6.18 6.93 12.36
C HIS A 73 -6.58 6.43 10.95
N TYR A 74 -7.38 5.37 10.85
CA TYR A 74 -7.84 4.86 9.57
C TYR A 74 -8.72 5.84 8.78
N VAL A 75 -9.56 6.64 9.44
CA VAL A 75 -10.32 7.72 8.79
C VAL A 75 -9.38 8.79 8.20
N ARG A 76 -8.28 9.11 8.89
CA ARG A 76 -7.28 10.05 8.37
C ARG A 76 -6.53 9.48 7.16
N GLU A 77 -6.15 8.20 7.23
CA GLU A 77 -5.49 7.51 6.11
C GLU A 77 -6.40 7.37 4.88
N GLU A 78 -7.67 7.01 5.06
CA GLU A 78 -8.66 6.93 3.97
C GLU A 78 -8.81 8.29 3.26
N ASN A 79 -8.90 9.38 4.04
CA ASN A 79 -8.96 10.73 3.49
C ASN A 79 -7.68 11.14 2.75
N ALA A 80 -6.51 10.75 3.28
CA ALA A 80 -5.23 11.00 2.63
C ALA A 80 -5.13 10.26 1.30
N LEU A 81 -5.55 9.00 1.25
CA LEU A 81 -5.60 8.19 0.03
C LEU A 81 -6.51 8.80 -1.04
N ILE A 82 -7.74 9.20 -0.66
CA ILE A 82 -8.69 9.83 -1.58
C ILE A 82 -8.11 11.13 -2.17
N ARG A 83 -7.55 11.99 -1.31
CA ARG A 83 -6.95 13.26 -1.74
C ARG A 83 -5.73 13.02 -2.62
N PHE A 84 -4.88 12.05 -2.28
CA PHE A 84 -3.72 11.67 -3.07
C PHE A 84 -4.12 11.25 -4.49
N VAL A 85 -5.06 10.32 -4.62
CA VAL A 85 -5.54 9.84 -5.92
C VAL A 85 -6.13 10.98 -6.75
N ARG A 86 -6.88 11.88 -6.12
CA ARG A 86 -7.42 13.06 -6.80
C ARG A 86 -6.30 13.95 -7.33
N ASN A 87 -5.34 14.33 -6.48
CA ASN A 87 -4.21 15.17 -6.88
C ASN A 87 -3.38 14.52 -8.00
N LEU A 88 -3.22 13.19 -7.93
CA LEU A 88 -2.51 12.40 -8.94
C LEU A 88 -3.20 12.45 -10.31
N ARG A 89 -4.54 12.32 -10.33
CA ARG A 89 -5.35 12.34 -11.56
C ARG A 89 -5.55 13.74 -12.13
N GLU A 90 -5.51 14.76 -11.28
CA GLU A 90 -5.50 16.18 -11.69
C GLU A 90 -4.15 16.62 -12.27
N GLY A 91 -3.14 15.73 -12.29
CA GLY A 91 -1.86 16.00 -12.93
C GLY A 91 -0.94 16.93 -12.14
N MET A 92 -1.15 17.08 -10.83
CA MET A 92 -0.24 17.86 -9.99
C MET A 92 1.17 17.24 -10.00
N GLU A 93 2.21 18.06 -10.14
CA GLU A 93 3.61 17.61 -10.10
C GLU A 93 3.94 16.90 -8.79
N GLU A 94 3.48 17.45 -7.66
CA GLU A 94 3.68 16.89 -6.32
C GLU A 94 2.34 16.46 -5.68
N PRO A 95 1.85 15.23 -5.97
CA PRO A 95 0.55 14.76 -5.50
C PRO A 95 0.47 14.61 -3.96
N TYR A 96 1.61 14.62 -3.27
CA TYR A 96 1.75 14.46 -1.82
C TYR A 96 1.97 15.76 -1.03
N ALA A 97 2.15 16.93 -1.66
CA ALA A 97 2.56 18.17 -0.99
C ALA A 97 1.58 18.63 0.11
N GLN A 98 0.27 18.46 -0.11
CA GLN A 98 -0.79 18.85 0.83
C GLN A 98 -1.21 17.74 1.80
N LEU A 99 -0.45 16.63 1.86
CA LEU A 99 -0.81 15.44 2.62
C LEU A 99 0.12 15.21 3.82
N PRO A 100 -0.38 14.54 4.88
CA PRO A 100 0.46 14.16 6.00
C PRO A 100 1.63 13.29 5.54
N LYS A 101 2.87 13.72 5.84
CA LYS A 101 4.11 13.00 5.48
C LYS A 101 4.19 11.57 6.01
N LYS A 102 3.45 11.27 7.09
CA LYS A 102 3.39 9.95 7.74
C LYS A 102 2.24 9.07 7.22
N SER A 103 1.46 9.55 6.24
CA SER A 103 0.39 8.73 5.67
C SER A 103 0.96 7.57 4.86
N ILE A 104 0.25 6.46 4.88
CA ILE A 104 0.63 5.20 4.26
C ILE A 104 0.91 5.42 2.76
N ILE A 105 0.01 6.12 2.07
CA ILE A 105 0.12 6.35 0.63
C ILE A 105 1.30 7.25 0.27
N VAL A 106 1.60 8.27 1.07
CA VAL A 106 2.73 9.17 0.84
C VAL A 106 4.05 8.44 1.06
N MET A 107 4.13 7.61 2.09
CA MET A 107 5.29 6.77 2.33
C MET A 107 5.49 5.76 1.18
N ARG A 108 4.41 5.11 0.73
CA ARG A 108 4.42 4.21 -0.43
C ARG A 108 4.95 4.91 -1.67
N TYR A 109 4.41 6.10 -2.00
CA TYR A 109 4.86 6.89 -3.15
C TYR A 109 6.35 7.23 -3.06
N ARG A 110 6.81 7.75 -1.90
CA ARG A 110 8.22 8.14 -1.73
C ARG A 110 9.17 6.95 -1.85
N ILE A 111 8.81 5.78 -1.33
CA ILE A 111 9.61 4.56 -1.49
C ILE A 111 9.71 4.18 -2.96
N MET A 112 8.60 4.19 -3.70
CA MET A 112 8.60 3.88 -5.13
C MET A 112 9.40 4.92 -5.94
N GLU A 113 9.26 6.21 -5.62
CA GLU A 113 10.04 7.28 -6.24
C GLU A 113 11.54 7.13 -5.96
N GLY A 114 11.92 6.76 -4.75
CA GLY A 114 13.32 6.49 -4.39
C GLY A 114 13.90 5.29 -5.13
N LEU A 115 13.14 4.19 -5.23
CA LEU A 115 13.53 3.01 -6.01
C LEU A 115 13.68 3.34 -7.49
N PHE A 116 12.75 4.13 -8.04
CA PHE A 116 12.79 4.61 -9.41
C PHE A 116 14.05 5.46 -9.68
N LYS A 117 14.36 6.43 -8.82
CA LYS A 117 15.58 7.25 -8.91
C LYS A 117 16.86 6.43 -8.82
N ALA A 118 16.82 5.31 -8.10
CA ALA A 118 17.94 4.38 -7.97
C ALA A 118 17.99 3.30 -9.08
N ASN A 119 17.08 3.35 -10.07
CA ASN A 119 16.93 2.32 -11.11
C ASN A 119 16.74 0.89 -10.55
N CYS A 120 16.10 0.77 -9.39
CA CYS A 120 15.82 -0.51 -8.76
C CYS A 120 14.37 -0.95 -9.09
N PRO A 121 14.15 -2.20 -9.52
CA PRO A 121 12.80 -2.68 -9.83
C PRO A 121 11.91 -2.65 -8.58
N VAL A 122 10.66 -2.23 -8.77
CA VAL A 122 9.70 -2.16 -7.66
C VAL A 122 9.12 -3.54 -7.38
N ASN A 123 9.55 -4.17 -6.29
CA ASN A 123 8.94 -5.41 -5.81
C ASN A 123 7.64 -5.11 -5.06
N HIS A 124 6.51 -5.22 -5.75
CA HIS A 124 5.18 -5.01 -5.16
C HIS A 124 4.89 -5.99 -4.00
N GLY A 125 5.34 -7.23 -4.10
CA GLY A 125 5.11 -8.25 -3.07
C GLY A 125 5.76 -7.89 -1.73
N SER A 126 7.00 -7.39 -1.73
CA SER A 126 7.68 -6.97 -0.50
C SER A 126 7.06 -5.70 0.10
N LEU A 127 6.61 -4.78 -0.76
CA LEU A 127 5.91 -3.56 -0.38
C LEU A 127 4.55 -3.87 0.29
N ALA A 128 3.77 -4.79 -0.27
CA ALA A 128 2.48 -5.21 0.29
C ALA A 128 2.65 -5.99 1.60
N SER A 129 3.60 -6.94 1.67
CA SER A 129 3.84 -7.75 2.86
C SER A 129 4.35 -6.92 4.04
N THR A 130 5.25 -5.96 3.80
CA THR A 130 5.75 -5.04 4.83
C THR A 130 4.63 -4.16 5.38
N LEU A 131 3.74 -3.68 4.52
CA LEU A 131 2.59 -2.88 4.91
C LEU A 131 1.61 -3.70 5.78
N LEU A 132 1.25 -4.91 5.34
CA LEU A 132 0.39 -5.81 6.10
C LEU A 132 0.99 -6.17 7.46
N ALA A 133 2.30 -6.44 7.52
CA ALA A 133 3.00 -6.74 8.76
C ALA A 133 2.92 -5.56 9.74
N ASN A 134 3.23 -4.35 9.28
CA ASN A 134 3.16 -3.13 10.10
C ASN A 134 1.75 -2.88 10.62
N GLU A 135 0.73 -3.02 9.78
CA GLU A 135 -0.66 -2.79 10.18
C GLU A 135 -1.20 -3.88 11.12
N SER A 136 -0.79 -5.15 10.95
CA SER A 136 -1.18 -6.25 11.84
C SER A 136 -0.77 -6.01 13.29
N THR A 137 0.41 -5.41 13.52
CA THR A 137 0.89 -5.13 14.89
C THR A 137 -0.02 -4.16 15.66
N ARG A 138 -0.72 -3.25 14.97
CA ARG A 138 -1.63 -2.27 15.60
C ARG A 138 -2.86 -2.93 16.23
N ASN A 139 -3.27 -4.10 15.73
CA ASN A 139 -4.43 -4.83 16.23
C ASN A 139 -4.10 -5.85 17.35
N SER A 140 -2.83 -5.93 17.77
CA SER A 140 -2.37 -6.86 18.83
C SER A 140 -3.09 -6.65 20.17
N LEU A 141 -3.21 -5.39 20.62
CA LEU A 141 -3.82 -5.05 21.91
C LEU A 141 -5.33 -5.33 21.91
N PRO A 142 -6.14 -4.89 20.92
CA PRO A 142 -7.54 -5.29 20.84
C PRO A 142 -7.72 -6.81 20.81
N LYS A 143 -6.90 -7.54 20.05
CA LYS A 143 -6.92 -9.01 20.02
C LYS A 143 -6.65 -9.63 21.39
N PHE A 144 -5.66 -9.10 22.13
CA PHE A 144 -5.38 -9.53 23.49
C PHE A 144 -6.56 -9.30 24.44
N ILE A 145 -7.16 -8.10 24.40
CA ILE A 145 -8.30 -7.75 25.24
C ILE A 145 -9.51 -8.65 24.95
N ASN A 146 -9.81 -8.90 23.68
CA ASN A 146 -10.89 -9.80 23.27
C ASN A 146 -10.73 -11.20 23.89
N ASN A 147 -9.50 -11.73 23.90
CA ASN A 147 -9.22 -13.06 24.43
C ASN A 147 -9.18 -13.09 25.97
N ILE A 148 -8.63 -12.05 26.61
CA ILE A 148 -8.50 -12.01 28.07
C ILE A 148 -9.83 -11.73 28.77
N LEU A 149 -10.76 -11.01 28.15
CA LEU A 149 -12.07 -10.66 28.71
C LEU A 149 -12.84 -11.88 29.24
N ILE A 150 -12.90 -12.95 28.46
CA ILE A 150 -13.56 -14.19 28.86
C ILE A 150 -12.74 -14.95 29.91
N LEU A 151 -11.42 -15.00 29.76
CA LEU A 151 -10.54 -15.68 30.72
C LEU A 151 -10.58 -15.01 32.10
N THR A 152 -10.64 -13.68 32.18
CA THR A 152 -10.84 -12.95 33.43
C THR A 152 -12.21 -13.22 34.04
N GLY A 153 -13.25 -13.39 33.22
CA GLY A 153 -14.57 -13.81 33.68
C GLY A 153 -14.56 -15.21 34.32
N VAL A 154 -13.93 -16.19 33.65
CA VAL A 154 -13.76 -17.55 34.17
C VAL A 154 -12.85 -17.58 35.41
N PHE A 155 -11.81 -16.75 35.44
CA PHE A 155 -11.00 -16.60 36.65
C PHE A 155 -11.84 -16.04 37.82
N GLY A 156 -12.72 -15.07 37.53
CA GLY A 156 -13.68 -14.53 38.49
C GLY A 156 -14.58 -15.58 39.12
N THR A 157 -15.09 -16.53 38.33
CA THR A 157 -15.91 -17.63 38.87
C THR A 157 -15.12 -18.56 39.76
N ILE A 158 -13.91 -18.94 39.35
CA ILE A 158 -13.05 -19.87 40.12
C ILE A 158 -12.75 -19.28 41.51
N VAL A 159 -12.38 -18.00 41.56
CA VAL A 159 -12.09 -17.30 42.81
C VAL A 159 -13.36 -17.19 43.67
N SER A 160 -14.49 -16.82 43.06
CA SER A 160 -15.74 -16.63 43.78
C SER A 160 -16.32 -17.95 44.34
N LEU A 161 -16.21 -19.05 43.59
CA LEU A 161 -16.59 -20.39 44.05
C LEU A 161 -15.66 -20.90 45.15
N SER A 162 -14.36 -20.61 45.06
CA SER A 162 -13.41 -20.93 46.14
C SER A 162 -13.78 -20.22 47.45
N ILE A 163 -14.18 -18.94 47.39
CA ILE A 163 -14.66 -18.21 48.57
C ILE A 163 -15.96 -18.82 49.12
N ALA A 164 -16.89 -19.22 48.24
CA ALA A 164 -18.11 -19.90 48.66
C ALA A 164 -17.82 -21.22 49.39
N LEU A 165 -16.86 -22.02 48.89
CA LEU A 165 -16.45 -23.27 49.54
C LEU A 165 -15.82 -23.04 50.92
N ILE A 166 -14.99 -22.00 51.07
CA ILE A 166 -14.43 -21.61 52.38
C ILE A 166 -15.56 -21.22 53.34
N GLY A 167 -16.55 -20.44 52.88
CA GLY A 167 -17.72 -20.08 53.68
C GLY A 167 -18.56 -21.29 54.10
N ALA A 168 -18.70 -22.29 53.23
CA ALA A 168 -19.38 -23.54 53.55
C ALA A 168 -18.60 -24.41 54.57
N SER A 169 -17.27 -24.40 54.50
CA SER A 169 -16.42 -25.09 55.47
C SER A 169 -16.54 -24.49 56.87
N ASP A 170 -16.58 -23.15 56.97
CA ASP A 170 -16.72 -22.43 58.24
C ASP A 170 -18.10 -22.69 58.91
N LEU A 171 -19.15 -22.87 58.10
CA LEU A 171 -20.47 -23.28 58.60
C LEU A 171 -20.49 -24.70 59.19
N LEU A 172 -19.72 -25.62 58.62
CA LEU A 172 -19.63 -27.00 59.11
C LEU A 172 -18.84 -27.10 60.42
N GLU A 173 -17.86 -26.22 60.61
CA GLU A 173 -17.02 -26.18 61.81
C GLU A 173 -17.70 -25.43 62.97
N ASN A 174 -18.49 -24.38 62.69
CA ASN A 174 -19.18 -23.56 63.68
C ASN A 174 -20.69 -23.41 63.37
N ALA A 175 -21.51 -24.35 63.85
CA ALA A 175 -22.96 -24.45 63.55
C ALA A 175 -23.84 -23.25 63.96
N ILE A 176 -23.28 -22.20 64.58
CA ILE A 176 -23.98 -21.00 65.06
C ILE A 176 -23.63 -19.74 64.21
N ASN A 177 -22.68 -19.84 63.27
CA ASN A 177 -22.18 -18.66 62.55
C ASN A 177 -23.03 -18.31 61.32
N VAL A 178 -24.06 -17.48 61.49
CA VAL A 178 -24.91 -16.93 60.40
C VAL A 178 -24.08 -16.23 59.30
N GLY A 179 -22.86 -15.77 59.62
CA GLY A 179 -21.94 -15.15 58.66
C GLY A 179 -21.43 -16.08 57.55
N GLY A 180 -21.25 -17.37 57.83
CA GLY A 180 -20.76 -18.33 56.82
C GLY A 180 -21.75 -18.54 55.66
N MET A 181 -23.05 -18.45 55.94
CA MET A 181 -24.10 -18.61 54.93
C MET A 181 -24.17 -17.41 53.97
N GLY A 182 -23.91 -16.20 54.49
CA GLY A 182 -23.76 -14.99 53.68
C GLY A 182 -22.58 -15.08 52.71
N MET A 183 -21.44 -15.64 53.15
CA MET A 183 -20.26 -15.82 52.28
C MET A 183 -20.52 -16.79 51.11
N VAL A 184 -21.26 -17.89 51.35
CA VAL A 184 -21.61 -18.85 50.30
C VAL A 184 -22.51 -18.20 49.24
N ILE A 185 -23.58 -17.52 49.68
CA ILE A 185 -24.55 -16.89 48.79
C ILE A 185 -23.87 -15.78 47.96
N HIS A 186 -23.05 -14.95 48.59
CA HIS A 186 -22.33 -13.89 47.88
C HIS A 186 -21.25 -14.43 46.94
N GLY A 187 -20.55 -15.50 47.30
CA GLY A 187 -19.59 -16.15 46.39
C GLY A 187 -20.26 -16.69 45.13
N MET A 188 -21.42 -17.33 45.25
CA MET A 188 -22.18 -17.81 44.09
C MET A 188 -22.73 -16.66 43.23
N SER A 189 -23.28 -15.60 43.85
CA SER A 189 -23.78 -14.42 43.15
C SER A 189 -22.66 -13.68 42.41
N THR A 190 -21.49 -13.54 43.04
CA THR A 190 -20.29 -12.92 42.43
C THR A 190 -19.78 -13.73 41.24
N ALA A 191 -19.76 -15.06 41.34
CA ALA A 191 -19.41 -15.93 40.22
C ALA A 191 -20.33 -15.68 39.00
N LEU A 192 -21.65 -15.66 39.23
CA LEU A 192 -22.63 -15.44 38.17
C LEU A 192 -22.54 -14.04 37.55
N SER A 193 -22.36 -13.03 38.39
CA SER A 193 -22.25 -11.64 37.96
C SER A 193 -21.00 -11.40 37.11
N THR A 194 -19.83 -11.94 37.52
CA THR A 194 -18.57 -11.79 36.77
C THR A 194 -18.60 -12.44 35.38
N THR A 195 -19.29 -13.58 35.21
CA THR A 195 -19.44 -14.20 33.88
C THR A 195 -20.35 -13.39 32.97
N ILE A 196 -21.47 -12.90 33.51
CA ILE A 196 -22.42 -12.09 32.74
C ILE A 196 -21.73 -10.82 32.24
N THR A 197 -20.99 -10.10 33.11
CA THR A 197 -20.23 -8.92 32.66
C THR A 197 -19.22 -9.28 31.58
N ALA A 198 -18.42 -10.32 31.79
CA ALA A 198 -17.39 -10.74 30.84
C ALA A 198 -17.99 -11.07 29.46
N ILE A 199 -19.10 -11.79 29.42
CA ILE A 199 -19.79 -12.16 28.17
C ILE A 199 -20.35 -10.92 27.47
N ILE A 200 -21.03 -10.02 28.17
CA ILE A 200 -21.60 -8.81 27.58
C ILE A 200 -20.49 -7.92 27.01
N CYS A 201 -19.43 -7.67 27.80
CA CYS A 201 -18.27 -6.90 27.35
C CYS A 201 -17.60 -7.57 26.15
N TYR A 202 -17.44 -8.89 26.15
CA TYR A 202 -16.86 -9.64 25.05
C TYR A 202 -17.68 -9.53 23.76
N VAL A 203 -19.00 -9.68 23.80
CA VAL A 203 -19.85 -9.61 22.59
C VAL A 203 -19.78 -8.22 21.96
N ILE A 204 -19.91 -7.17 22.77
CA ILE A 204 -19.84 -5.78 22.29
C ILE A 204 -18.44 -5.49 21.73
N PHE A 205 -17.40 -5.86 22.48
CA PHE A 205 -16.02 -5.65 22.06
C PHE A 205 -15.66 -6.42 20.78
N GLY A 206 -16.04 -7.70 20.70
CA GLY A 206 -15.80 -8.58 19.58
C GLY A 206 -16.43 -8.08 18.29
N TYR A 207 -17.64 -7.52 18.36
CA TYR A 207 -18.28 -6.87 17.20
C TYR A 207 -17.45 -5.70 16.66
N PHE A 208 -16.97 -4.81 17.53
CA PHE A 208 -16.15 -3.67 17.10
C PHE A 208 -14.76 -4.08 16.62
N HIS A 209 -14.17 -5.08 17.26
CA HIS A 209 -12.90 -5.67 16.82
C HIS A 209 -13.01 -6.28 15.42
N LEU A 210 -14.10 -6.97 15.11
CA LEU A 210 -14.38 -7.49 13.77
C LEU A 210 -14.51 -6.34 12.76
N LYS A 211 -15.27 -5.30 13.10
CA LYS A 211 -15.42 -4.12 12.22
C LYS A 211 -14.12 -3.35 12.01
N LEU A 212 -13.23 -3.31 13.00
CA LEU A 212 -11.91 -2.71 12.87
C LEU A 212 -11.05 -3.50 11.88
N THR A 213 -11.11 -4.82 11.95
CA THR A 213 -10.42 -5.72 11.01
C THR A 213 -10.93 -5.50 9.58
N ASP A 214 -12.25 -5.41 9.38
CA ASP A 214 -12.85 -5.10 8.07
C ASP A 214 -12.32 -3.77 7.48
N VAL A 215 -12.23 -2.72 8.32
CA VAL A 215 -11.72 -1.40 7.91
C VAL A 215 -10.24 -1.46 7.54
N GLN A 216 -9.44 -2.15 8.34
CA GLN A 216 -8.03 -2.35 8.09
C GLN A 216 -7.81 -3.05 6.74
N THR A 217 -8.48 -4.18 6.51
CA THR A 217 -8.38 -4.92 5.25
C THR A 217 -8.79 -4.05 4.07
N ASN A 218 -9.90 -3.32 4.18
CA ASN A 218 -10.37 -2.43 3.10
C ASN A 218 -9.35 -1.32 2.78
N LEU A 219 -8.78 -0.65 3.79
CA LEU A 219 -7.78 0.39 3.58
C LEU A 219 -6.51 -0.17 2.91
N VAL A 220 -6.01 -1.31 3.39
CA VAL A 220 -4.83 -1.96 2.80
C VAL A 220 -5.10 -2.34 1.35
N SER A 221 -6.23 -3.02 1.08
CA SER A 221 -6.63 -3.38 -0.28
C SER A 221 -6.75 -2.15 -1.19
N ALA A 222 -7.26 -1.03 -0.67
CA ALA A 222 -7.36 0.20 -1.42
C ALA A 222 -5.99 0.80 -1.78
N VAL A 223 -5.04 0.80 -0.82
CA VAL A 223 -3.67 1.25 -1.07
C VAL A 223 -3.00 0.37 -2.13
N GLU A 224 -3.18 -0.95 -2.07
CA GLU A 224 -2.63 -1.86 -3.09
C GLU A 224 -3.30 -1.67 -4.44
N GLN A 225 -4.62 -1.48 -4.49
CA GLN A 225 -5.34 -1.22 -5.75
C GLN A 225 -4.85 0.07 -6.41
N VAL A 226 -4.65 1.15 -5.64
CA VAL A 226 -4.06 2.40 -6.14
C VAL A 226 -2.61 2.19 -6.57
N THR A 227 -1.84 1.41 -5.82
CA THR A 227 -0.45 1.10 -6.16
C THR A 227 -0.37 0.39 -7.52
N VAL A 228 -1.18 -0.64 -7.74
CA VAL A 228 -1.18 -1.42 -8.99
C VAL A 228 -1.72 -0.61 -10.17
N ASN A 229 -2.81 0.13 -9.98
CA ASN A 229 -3.49 0.78 -11.10
C ASN A 229 -2.89 2.14 -11.47
N GLU A 230 -2.32 2.88 -10.50
CA GLU A 230 -1.91 4.26 -10.70
C GLU A 230 -0.39 4.45 -10.50
N LEU A 231 0.22 3.77 -9.53
CA LEU A 231 1.65 3.98 -9.22
C LEU A 231 2.58 3.09 -10.05
N ILE A 232 2.32 1.77 -10.13
CA ILE A 232 3.17 0.83 -10.87
C ILE A 232 3.37 1.28 -12.32
N PRO A 233 2.32 1.59 -13.11
CA PRO A 233 2.50 2.03 -14.49
C PRO A 233 3.33 3.30 -14.61
N ARG A 234 3.33 4.18 -13.61
CA ARG A 234 4.10 5.43 -13.61
C ARG A 234 5.59 5.20 -13.31
N PHE A 235 5.93 4.15 -12.58
CA PHE A 235 7.31 3.85 -12.18
C PHE A 235 7.95 2.65 -12.91
N HIS A 236 7.19 1.82 -13.65
CA HIS A 236 7.72 0.63 -14.35
C HIS A 236 8.04 0.82 -15.85
N VAL A 237 7.88 2.01 -16.43
CA VAL A 237 8.02 2.22 -17.90
C VAL A 237 9.45 2.02 -18.43
N HIS A 238 10.46 1.80 -17.58
CA HIS A 238 11.87 1.78 -18.02
C HIS A 238 12.57 0.41 -18.08
N THR A 239 11.96 -0.71 -17.69
CA THR A 239 12.66 -2.01 -17.77
C THR A 239 12.33 -2.80 -19.04
N ASP A 240 11.08 -2.81 -19.49
CA ASP A 240 10.69 -3.55 -20.70
C ASP A 240 10.90 -2.74 -22.00
N SER A 241 10.81 -1.41 -21.92
CA SER A 241 11.07 -0.51 -23.07
C SER A 241 12.53 -0.51 -23.49
N VAL A 242 13.46 -0.69 -22.55
CA VAL A 242 14.90 -0.75 -22.85
C VAL A 242 15.22 -1.92 -23.78
N LEU A 243 14.57 -3.08 -23.61
CA LEU A 243 14.78 -4.24 -24.48
C LEU A 243 14.23 -4.00 -25.90
N TYR A 244 13.13 -3.23 -26.00
CA TYR A 244 12.55 -2.80 -27.26
C TYR A 244 13.39 -1.71 -27.95
N GLU A 245 13.93 -0.76 -27.18
CA GLU A 245 14.85 0.30 -27.65
C GLU A 245 16.19 -0.29 -28.12
N PHE A 246 16.70 -1.33 -27.46
CA PHE A 246 17.89 -2.06 -27.93
C PHE A 246 17.63 -2.77 -29.27
N THR A 247 16.43 -3.34 -29.45
CA THR A 247 16.05 -3.95 -30.73
C THR A 247 15.92 -2.89 -31.84
N GLY A 248 15.38 -1.71 -31.50
CA GLY A 248 15.32 -0.54 -32.37
C GLY A 248 16.70 -0.02 -32.76
N LEU A 249 17.63 0.07 -31.79
CA LEU A 249 19.02 0.45 -32.02
C LEU A 249 19.75 -0.53 -32.93
N ILE A 250 19.59 -1.84 -32.74
CA ILE A 250 20.19 -2.86 -33.61
C ILE A 250 19.67 -2.73 -35.04
N ARG A 251 18.35 -2.52 -35.20
CA ARG A 251 17.75 -2.32 -36.52
C ARG A 251 18.20 -1.02 -37.18
N PHE A 252 18.37 0.04 -36.39
CA PHE A 252 18.89 1.33 -36.86
C PHE A 252 20.36 1.22 -37.27
N MET A 253 21.18 0.51 -36.49
CA MET A 253 22.56 0.20 -36.85
C MET A 253 22.65 -0.67 -38.11
N GLN A 254 21.78 -1.67 -38.27
CA GLN A 254 21.71 -2.48 -39.49
C GLN A 254 21.31 -1.63 -40.70
N GLY A 255 20.39 -0.69 -40.52
CA GLY A 255 20.02 0.30 -41.53
C GLY A 255 21.20 1.21 -41.92
N LEU A 256 21.93 1.74 -40.94
CA LEU A 256 23.12 2.57 -41.16
C LEU A 256 24.24 1.80 -41.88
N VAL A 257 24.49 0.54 -41.50
CA VAL A 257 25.50 -0.31 -42.16
C VAL A 257 25.11 -0.57 -43.62
N ASN A 258 23.85 -0.86 -43.90
CA ASN A 258 23.37 -1.05 -45.28
C ASN A 258 23.46 0.25 -46.10
N GLN A 259 23.06 1.38 -45.52
CA GLN A 259 23.17 2.71 -46.14
C GLN A 259 24.64 3.05 -46.44
N MET A 260 25.54 2.75 -45.50
CA MET A 260 26.98 2.97 -45.67
C MET A 260 27.57 2.05 -46.75
N GLY A 261 27.15 0.79 -46.81
CA GLY A 261 27.54 -0.13 -47.89
C GLY A 261 27.09 0.36 -49.27
N GLN A 262 25.85 0.81 -49.40
CA GLN A 262 25.34 1.42 -50.63
C GLN A 262 26.08 2.71 -50.99
N SER A 263 26.40 3.55 -50.01
CA SER A 263 27.17 4.76 -50.23
C SER A 263 28.59 4.46 -50.70
N GLN A 264 29.24 3.42 -50.16
CA GLN A 264 30.57 2.98 -50.60
C GLN A 264 30.52 2.47 -52.04
N GLN A 265 29.49 1.71 -52.40
CA GLN A 265 29.30 1.20 -53.75
C GLN A 265 29.07 2.34 -54.76
N ALA A 266 28.26 3.34 -54.40
CA ALA A 266 28.05 4.54 -55.23
C ALA A 266 29.32 5.39 -55.39
N VAL A 267 30.17 5.46 -54.36
CA VAL A 267 31.48 6.13 -54.43
C VAL A 267 32.42 5.37 -55.37
N GLN A 268 32.40 4.03 -55.33
CA GLN A 268 33.23 3.20 -56.20
C GLN A 268 32.78 3.29 -57.67
N GLU A 269 31.47 3.29 -57.95
CA GLU A 269 30.93 3.53 -59.30
C GLU A 269 31.29 4.94 -59.81
N MET A 270 31.28 5.94 -58.93
CA MET A 270 31.69 7.31 -59.28
C MET A 270 33.19 7.39 -59.59
N GLU A 271 34.02 6.65 -58.88
CA GLU A 271 35.46 6.52 -59.17
C GLU A 271 35.68 5.87 -60.54
N GLU A 272 34.98 4.77 -60.83
CA GLU A 272 35.07 4.07 -62.11
C GLU A 272 34.66 4.99 -63.28
N HIS A 273 33.52 5.68 -63.16
CA HIS A 273 33.06 6.64 -64.15
C HIS A 273 34.03 7.82 -64.33
N MET A 274 34.65 8.30 -63.26
CA MET A 274 35.65 9.37 -63.33
C MET A 274 36.89 8.92 -64.10
N LEU A 275 37.39 7.70 -63.84
CA LEU A 275 38.49 7.10 -64.58
C LEU A 275 38.14 6.93 -66.06
N THR A 276 36.93 6.42 -66.37
CA THR A 276 36.51 6.25 -67.77
C THR A 276 36.38 7.59 -68.50
N THR A 277 35.91 8.62 -67.80
CA THR A 277 35.78 9.98 -68.37
C THR A 277 37.15 10.61 -68.63
N LEU A 278 38.12 10.40 -67.74
CA LEU A 278 39.50 10.85 -67.91
C LEU A 278 40.18 10.15 -69.11
N ASP A 279 39.97 8.85 -69.27
CA ASP A 279 40.48 8.11 -70.43
C ASP A 279 39.84 8.59 -71.74
N GLY A 280 38.52 8.81 -71.75
CA GLY A 280 37.82 9.38 -72.89
C GLY A 280 38.33 10.78 -73.26
N PHE A 281 38.63 11.63 -72.26
CA PHE A 281 39.25 12.94 -72.49
C PHE A 281 40.67 12.82 -73.07
N ALA A 282 41.47 11.88 -72.58
CA ALA A 282 42.82 11.63 -73.09
C ALA A 282 42.77 11.14 -74.55
N GLU A 283 41.80 10.30 -74.89
CA GLU A 283 41.61 9.77 -76.24
C GLU A 283 41.07 10.83 -77.21
N GLN A 284 40.09 11.65 -76.78
CA GLN A 284 39.60 12.78 -77.54
C GLN A 284 40.68 13.85 -77.78
N SER A 285 41.52 14.11 -76.77
CA SER A 285 42.68 15.01 -76.89
C SER A 285 43.70 14.51 -77.93
N LYS A 286 43.97 13.19 -77.95
CA LYS A 286 44.80 12.57 -79.00
C LYS A 286 44.18 12.71 -80.39
N SER A 287 42.87 12.50 -80.52
CA SER A 287 42.14 12.71 -81.78
C SER A 287 42.26 14.15 -82.26
N HIS A 288 41.98 15.13 -81.40
CA HIS A 288 42.10 16.55 -81.74
C HIS A 288 43.52 16.96 -82.13
N THR A 289 44.53 16.36 -81.51
CA THR A 289 45.93 16.57 -81.89
C THR A 289 46.21 16.04 -83.30
N ARG A 290 45.60 14.90 -83.67
CA ARG A 290 45.70 14.30 -85.00
C ARG A 290 44.96 15.13 -86.05
N ASP A 291 43.75 15.58 -85.75
CA ASP A 291 42.95 16.45 -86.62
C ASP A 291 43.65 17.80 -86.85
N MET A 292 44.29 18.36 -85.81
CA MET A 292 45.13 19.56 -85.97
C MET A 292 46.37 19.30 -86.82
N ALA A 293 46.98 18.11 -86.73
CA ALA A 293 48.09 17.75 -87.60
C ALA A 293 47.64 17.63 -89.07
N ASP A 294 46.45 17.08 -89.31
CA ASP A 294 45.86 16.99 -90.65
C ASP A 294 45.47 18.36 -91.20
N ILE A 295 44.87 19.24 -90.39
CA ILE A 295 44.58 20.63 -90.76
C ILE A 295 45.88 21.39 -91.07
N LYS A 296 46.93 21.22 -90.25
CA LYS A 296 48.26 21.78 -90.54
C LYS A 296 48.78 21.27 -91.88
N HIS A 297 48.62 19.98 -92.17
CA HIS A 297 49.07 19.37 -93.42
C HIS A 297 48.28 19.87 -94.64
N ILE A 298 46.97 20.09 -94.50
CA ILE A 298 46.10 20.67 -95.54
C ILE A 298 46.46 22.14 -95.78
N LEU A 299 46.71 22.91 -94.73
CA LEU A 299 47.13 24.32 -94.83
C LEU A 299 48.49 24.46 -95.51
N ILE A 300 49.47 23.61 -95.19
CA ILE A 300 50.78 23.59 -95.86
C ILE A 300 50.63 23.30 -97.36
N ARG A 301 49.74 22.35 -97.73
CA ARG A 301 49.49 21.97 -99.13
C ARG A 301 48.71 23.03 -99.91
N GLY A 302 47.70 23.65 -99.28
CA GLY A 302 46.84 24.68 -99.88
C GLY A 302 47.55 26.02 -100.07
N PHE A 303 48.39 26.42 -99.10
CA PHE A 303 49.15 27.68 -99.17
C PHE A 303 50.57 27.53 -99.78
N ARG A 304 50.95 26.34 -100.24
CA ARG A 304 52.28 26.02 -100.84
C ARG A 304 53.46 26.51 -99.98
N LEU A 305 53.36 26.32 -98.67
CA LEU A 305 54.44 26.66 -97.74
C LEU A 305 55.50 25.55 -97.76
N ARG A 306 56.78 25.91 -97.70
CA ARG A 306 57.90 24.94 -97.66
C ARG A 306 57.79 24.13 -96.37
N GLN A 307 57.78 22.79 -96.47
CA GLN A 307 57.79 21.92 -95.30
C GLN A 307 59.06 22.20 -94.48
N PRO A 308 58.96 22.42 -93.16
CA PRO A 308 60.14 22.42 -92.31
C PRO A 308 60.69 20.98 -92.25
N GLU A 309 62.01 20.84 -92.34
CA GLU A 309 62.73 19.59 -92.05
C GLU A 309 62.45 19.10 -90.62
#